data_AF-A0A556PY63-F1
#
_entry.id   AF-A0A556PY63-F1
#
_cell.length_a   1.000
_cell.length_b   1.000
_cell.length_c   1.000
_cell.angle_alpha   90.00
_cell.angle_beta   90.00
_cell.angle_gamma   90.00
#
_symmetry.space_group_name_H-M   'P 1'
#
loop_
_entity.id
_entity.type
_entity.pdbx_description
1 polymer ?
#
loop_
_entity_poly.entity_id
_entity_poly.type
_entity_poly.pdbx_seq_one_letter_code
_entity_poly.pdbx_strand_id
1 'polypeptide(L)'
;MGQRFIQLGEGYSDFYELMTLIEYMHKRVKHLYAFHTKIDGKERTSLAASFQPTEQGNFQPIYICLEGIPRPNGIDKNIRFEQFQQLADKYNFQLVEMEVPSSESYHELTLYFNQLISILRLNHLLPPL
;
A
#
# COMPACT_ATOMS: atom_id res chain seq x y z
N MET A 1 -4.03 -8.38 19.30
CA MET A 1 -4.32 -7.62 18.08
C MET A 1 -3.01 -7.36 17.36
N GLY A 2 -2.89 -7.76 16.09
CA GLY A 2 -1.68 -7.51 15.30
C GLY A 2 -2.06 -6.81 14.00
N GLN A 3 -1.56 -5.59 13.79
CA GLN A 3 -1.50 -4.97 12.48
C GLN A 3 -0.15 -5.28 11.88
N ARG A 4 -0.09 -5.75 10.64
CA ARG A 4 1.19 -6.06 10.00
C ARG A 4 1.11 -5.83 8.50
N PHE A 5 2.17 -5.23 7.98
CA PHE A 5 2.43 -5.24 6.55
C PHE A 5 2.84 -6.64 6.08
N ILE A 6 2.26 -7.07 4.97
CA ILE A 6 2.60 -8.30 4.28
C ILE A 6 3.05 -7.90 2.88
N GLN A 7 4.35 -8.01 2.63
CA GLN A 7 4.91 -7.75 1.31
C GLN A 7 4.52 -8.88 0.35
N LEU A 8 3.92 -8.51 -0.78
CA LEU A 8 3.63 -9.43 -1.89
C LEU A 8 4.78 -9.48 -2.89
N GLY A 9 5.50 -8.37 -3.04
CA GLY A 9 6.66 -8.24 -3.93
C GLY A 9 7.00 -6.77 -4.15
N GLU A 10 7.47 -6.44 -5.35
CA GLU A 10 7.94 -5.11 -5.74
C GLU A 10 6.96 -4.37 -6.67
N GLY A 11 5.89 -5.00 -7.15
CA GLY A 11 4.89 -4.38 -8.03
C GLY A 11 5.04 -4.71 -9.52
N TYR A 12 5.64 -5.86 -9.84
CA TYR A 12 5.74 -6.39 -11.20
C TYR A 12 4.51 -7.24 -11.56
N SER A 13 4.62 -8.56 -11.41
CA SER A 13 3.49 -9.50 -11.56
C SER A 13 2.69 -9.64 -10.28
N ASP A 14 3.34 -9.49 -9.13
CA ASP A 14 2.76 -9.47 -7.78
C ASP A 14 1.74 -8.33 -7.59
N PHE A 15 1.83 -7.26 -8.38
CA PHE A 15 0.80 -6.23 -8.47
C PHE A 15 -0.58 -6.82 -8.79
N TYR A 16 -0.65 -7.82 -9.68
CA TYR A 16 -1.94 -8.43 -10.04
C TYR A 16 -2.48 -9.32 -8.92
N GLU A 17 -1.63 -9.84 -8.03
CA GLU A 17 -2.06 -10.51 -6.80
C GLU A 17 -2.72 -9.50 -5.84
N LEU A 18 -2.10 -8.33 -5.65
CA LEU A 18 -2.69 -7.25 -4.86
C LEU A 18 -4.07 -6.84 -5.40
N MET A 19 -4.18 -6.63 -6.73
CA MET A 19 -5.44 -6.30 -7.39
C MET A 19 -6.49 -7.39 -7.19
N THR A 20 -6.10 -8.66 -7.31
CA THR A 20 -6.98 -9.82 -7.10
C THR A 20 -7.49 -9.85 -5.66
N LEU A 21 -6.62 -9.66 -4.67
CA LEU A 21 -7.03 -9.59 -3.27
C LEU A 21 -8.04 -8.47 -3.01
N ILE A 22 -7.81 -7.28 -3.56
CA ILE A 22 -8.72 -6.14 -3.41
C ILE A 22 -10.07 -6.42 -4.09
N GLU A 23 -10.08 -6.95 -5.32
CA GLU A 23 -11.31 -7.26 -6.08
C GLU A 23 -12.16 -8.32 -5.36
N TYR A 24 -11.56 -9.45 -4.97
CA TYR A 24 -12.28 -10.57 -4.37
C TYR A 24 -12.64 -10.35 -2.91
N MET A 25 -11.89 -9.50 -2.19
CA MET A 25 -12.13 -9.20 -0.77
C MET A 25 -12.52 -7.74 -0.54
N HIS A 26 -13.10 -7.06 -1.55
CA HIS A 26 -13.45 -5.64 -1.53
C HIS A 26 -14.27 -5.23 -0.29
N LYS A 27 -15.17 -6.08 0.19
CA LYS A 27 -15.99 -5.81 1.40
C LYS A 27 -15.16 -5.67 2.68
N ARG A 28 -13.95 -6.24 2.70
CA ARG A 28 -13.01 -6.13 3.82
C ARG A 28 -11.99 -5.02 3.60
N VAL A 29 -11.85 -4.46 2.41
CA VAL A 29 -10.88 -3.36 2.18
C VAL A 29 -11.33 -2.13 2.96
N LYS A 30 -10.38 -1.46 3.62
CA LYS A 30 -10.61 -0.20 4.33
C LYS A 30 -10.09 1.00 3.54
N HIS A 31 -8.82 0.97 3.19
CA HIS A 31 -8.17 2.05 2.43
C HIS A 31 -7.19 1.45 1.45
N LEU A 32 -6.99 2.17 0.35
CA LEU A 32 -5.89 1.95 -0.57
C LEU A 32 -4.84 3.03 -0.31
N TYR A 33 -3.57 2.70 -0.52
CA TYR A 33 -2.45 3.60 -0.31
C TYR A 33 -1.52 3.62 -1.51
N ALA A 34 -1.00 4.80 -1.82
CA ALA A 34 0.17 4.98 -2.66
C ALA A 34 1.25 5.70 -1.86
N PHE A 35 2.35 5.00 -1.59
CA PHE A 35 3.50 5.54 -0.88
C PHE A 35 4.56 5.95 -1.90
N HIS A 36 4.74 7.25 -2.10
CA HIS A 36 5.73 7.80 -3.01
C HIS A 36 7.07 7.97 -2.31
N THR A 37 8.14 7.69 -3.04
CA THR A 37 9.50 7.80 -2.57
C THR A 37 10.45 8.08 -3.74
N LYS A 38 11.70 8.38 -3.42
CA LYS A 38 12.77 8.59 -4.37
C LYS A 38 13.91 7.62 -4.13
N ILE A 39 14.22 6.80 -5.14
CA ILE A 39 15.31 5.80 -5.13
C ILE A 39 16.23 6.12 -6.29
N ASP A 40 17.52 6.35 -6.00
CA ASP A 40 18.53 6.73 -7.01
C ASP A 40 18.09 7.87 -7.94
N GLY A 41 17.42 8.88 -7.35
CA GLY A 41 16.92 10.02 -8.11
C GLY A 41 15.62 9.77 -8.90
N LYS A 42 15.08 8.54 -8.90
CA LYS A 42 13.85 8.17 -9.61
C LYS A 42 12.66 8.14 -8.67
N GLU A 43 11.55 8.72 -9.10
CA GLU A 43 10.27 8.70 -8.37
C GLU A 43 9.63 7.32 -8.48
N ARG A 44 9.41 6.69 -7.33
CA ARG A 44 8.85 5.34 -7.19
C ARG A 44 7.64 5.37 -6.27
N THR A 45 6.79 4.36 -6.43
CA THR A 45 5.54 4.22 -5.68
C THR A 45 5.40 2.79 -5.21
N SER A 46 5.09 2.63 -3.93
CA SER A 46 4.56 1.39 -3.38
C SER A 46 3.04 1.47 -3.33
N LEU A 47 2.35 0.42 -3.77
CA LEU A 47 0.90 0.33 -3.67
C LEU A 47 0.51 -0.65 -2.58
N ALA A 48 -0.49 -0.28 -1.77
CA ALA A 48 -0.91 -1.11 -0.65
C ALA A 48 -2.41 -1.01 -0.38
N ALA A 49 -2.93 -1.98 0.36
CA ALA A 49 -4.31 -2.00 0.81
C ALA A 49 -4.40 -2.52 2.25
N SER A 50 -5.09 -1.77 3.13
CA SER A 50 -5.43 -2.26 4.47
C SER A 50 -6.81 -2.92 4.45
N PHE A 51 -6.93 -4.01 5.18
CA PHE A 51 -8.19 -4.75 5.31
C PHE A 51 -8.76 -4.58 6.72
N GLN A 52 -10.03 -4.93 6.88
CA GLN A 52 -10.66 -5.13 8.18
C GLN A 52 -9.99 -6.31 8.89
N PRO A 53 -9.88 -6.27 10.23
CA PRO A 53 -9.35 -7.39 11.00
C PRO A 53 -10.08 -8.71 10.69
N THR A 54 -9.35 -9.82 10.76
CA THR A 54 -9.94 -11.16 10.68
C THR A 54 -10.83 -11.42 11.89
N GLU A 55 -11.92 -12.16 11.71
CA GLU A 55 -12.83 -12.52 12.79
C GLU A 55 -12.11 -13.32 13.88
N GLN A 56 -11.32 -14.32 13.47
CA GLN A 56 -10.47 -15.09 14.37
C GLN A 56 -9.10 -14.42 14.51
N GLY A 57 -8.63 -14.27 15.74
CA GLY A 57 -7.32 -13.70 16.05
C GLY A 57 -7.22 -12.16 15.94
N ASN A 58 -8.22 -11.50 15.35
CA ASN A 58 -8.28 -10.03 15.23
C ASN A 58 -7.00 -9.45 14.61
N PHE A 59 -6.56 -10.09 13.52
CA PHE A 59 -5.37 -9.73 12.78
C PHE A 59 -5.75 -8.83 11.60
N GLN A 60 -5.08 -7.69 11.48
CA GLN A 60 -5.36 -6.71 10.44
C GLN A 60 -4.20 -6.68 9.41
N PRO A 61 -4.35 -7.32 8.24
CA PRO A 61 -3.31 -7.30 7.23
C PRO A 61 -3.33 -5.98 6.45
N ILE A 62 -2.12 -5.57 6.06
CA ILE A 62 -1.88 -4.50 5.10
C ILE A 62 -0.99 -5.09 4.00
N TYR A 63 -1.54 -5.38 2.84
CA TYR A 63 -0.76 -5.96 1.74
C TYR A 63 -0.08 -4.86 0.95
N ILE A 64 1.18 -5.06 0.56
CA ILE A 64 1.99 -4.04 -0.12
C ILE A 64 2.87 -4.63 -1.22
N CYS A 65 2.97 -3.92 -2.34
CA CYS A 65 4.00 -4.06 -3.36
C CYS A 65 4.99 -2.88 -3.22
N LEU A 66 6.27 -3.15 -2.97
CA LEU A 66 7.26 -2.13 -2.65
C LEU A 66 7.92 -1.52 -3.89
N GLU A 67 7.75 -0.21 -4.07
CA GLU A 67 8.68 0.68 -4.80
C GLU A 67 9.00 0.35 -6.27
N GLY A 68 8.39 -0.65 -6.89
CA GLY A 68 8.64 -1.02 -8.29
C GLY A 68 7.77 -0.30 -9.31
N ILE A 69 6.78 0.49 -8.87
CA ILE A 69 5.87 1.21 -9.78
C ILE A 69 6.38 2.66 -9.94
N PRO A 70 6.78 3.10 -11.15
CA PRO A 70 7.09 4.51 -11.40
C PRO A 70 5.94 5.43 -10.96
N ARG A 71 6.26 6.52 -10.26
CA ARG A 71 5.25 7.50 -9.86
C ARG A 71 4.61 8.15 -11.10
N PRO A 72 3.27 8.26 -11.17
CA PRO A 72 2.63 9.03 -12.22
C PRO A 72 3.03 10.51 -12.08
N ASN A 73 3.61 11.08 -13.14
CA ASN A 73 4.12 12.47 -13.15
C ASN A 73 3.33 13.38 -14.12
N GLY A 74 2.13 12.95 -14.53
CA GLY A 74 1.27 13.66 -15.49
C GLY A 74 1.71 13.57 -16.95
N ILE A 75 2.97 13.24 -17.23
CA ILE A 75 3.54 13.08 -18.59
C ILE A 75 3.60 11.58 -18.95
N ASP A 76 4.13 10.77 -18.05
CA ASP A 76 4.25 9.33 -18.17
C ASP A 76 3.09 8.66 -17.43
N LYS A 77 2.15 8.12 -18.21
CA LYS A 77 1.06 7.31 -17.69
C LYS A 77 1.59 5.96 -17.24
N ASN A 78 1.39 5.63 -15.96
CA ASN A 78 1.68 4.30 -15.45
C ASN A 78 0.39 3.48 -15.42
N ILE A 79 0.29 2.52 -16.34
CA ILE A 79 -0.89 1.65 -16.50
C ILE A 79 -1.26 0.95 -15.17
N ARG A 80 -0.28 0.51 -14.37
CA ARG A 80 -0.57 -0.16 -13.08
C ARG A 80 -1.17 0.80 -12.07
N PHE A 81 -0.65 2.02 -11.99
CA PHE A 81 -1.23 3.04 -11.11
C PHE A 81 -2.63 3.41 -11.56
N GLU A 82 -2.85 3.58 -12.88
CA GLU A 82 -4.19 3.84 -13.44
C GLU A 82 -5.17 2.71 -13.14
N GLN A 83 -4.75 1.45 -13.29
CA GLN A 83 -5.56 0.29 -12.93
C GLN A 83 -5.91 0.28 -11.44
N PHE A 84 -4.96 0.64 -10.59
CA PHE A 84 -5.18 0.74 -9.15
C PHE A 84 -6.18 1.85 -8.80
N GLN A 85 -6.06 3.02 -9.43
CA GLN A 85 -7.02 4.12 -9.29
C GLN A 85 -8.41 3.72 -9.77
N GLN A 86 -8.52 3.07 -10.93
CA GLN A 86 -9.80 2.57 -11.46
C GLN A 86 -10.46 1.58 -10.51
N LEU A 87 -9.67 0.73 -9.84
CA LEU A 87 -10.18 -0.19 -8.83
C LEU A 87 -10.67 0.55 -7.58
N ALA A 88 -9.96 1.60 -7.16
CA ALA A 88 -10.40 2.49 -6.10
C ALA A 88 -11.75 3.12 -6.43
N ASP A 89 -11.88 3.69 -7.63
CA ASP A 89 -13.09 4.36 -8.10
C ASP A 89 -14.26 3.37 -8.23
N LYS A 90 -14.01 2.17 -8.78
CA LYS A 90 -15.01 1.10 -8.94
C LYS A 90 -15.69 0.71 -7.62
N TYR A 91 -14.93 0.66 -6.54
CA TYR A 91 -15.42 0.27 -5.22
C TYR A 91 -15.60 1.45 -4.26
N ASN A 92 -15.43 2.68 -4.75
CA ASN A 92 -15.46 3.91 -3.95
C ASN A 92 -14.54 3.85 -2.73
N PHE A 93 -13.33 3.29 -2.91
CA PHE A 93 -12.29 3.32 -1.91
C PHE A 93 -11.54 4.64 -1.94
N GLN A 94 -11.18 5.14 -0.76
CA GLN A 94 -10.24 6.25 -0.66
C GLN A 94 -8.83 5.75 -1.01
N LEU A 95 -8.24 6.28 -2.09
CA LEU A 95 -6.82 6.17 -2.36
C LEU A 95 -6.08 7.29 -1.63
N VAL A 96 -5.26 6.93 -0.65
CA VAL A 96 -4.46 7.87 0.12
C VAL A 96 -3.03 7.89 -0.40
N GLU A 97 -2.60 9.04 -0.89
CA GLU A 97 -1.26 9.27 -1.39
C GLU A 97 -0.39 9.94 -0.33
N MET A 98 0.84 9.46 -0.12
CA MET A 98 1.76 10.00 0.88
C MET A 98 3.21 9.91 0.42
N GLU A 99 4.01 10.93 0.75
CA GLU A 99 5.47 10.87 0.62
C GLU A 99 6.07 10.13 1.82
N VAL A 100 6.92 9.15 1.58
CA VAL A 100 7.64 8.40 2.62
C VAL A 100 9.10 8.18 2.23
N PRO A 101 10.01 7.98 3.21
CA PRO A 101 11.38 7.57 2.90
C PRO A 101 11.40 6.20 2.20
N SER A 102 12.43 5.95 1.39
CA SER A 102 12.63 4.65 0.75
C SER A 102 12.80 3.54 1.79
N SER A 103 12.31 2.34 1.49
CA SER A 103 12.54 1.14 2.29
C SER A 103 14.03 0.82 2.44
N GLU A 104 14.85 1.19 1.45
CA GLU A 104 16.32 1.06 1.48
C GLU A 104 17.01 2.01 2.47
N SER A 105 16.31 3.03 2.96
CA SER A 105 16.83 3.93 4.00
C SER A 105 16.85 3.28 5.39
N TYR A 106 16.30 2.07 5.53
CA TYR A 106 16.19 1.33 6.78
C TYR A 106 17.06 0.08 6.74
N HIS A 107 17.67 -0.26 7.87
CA HIS A 107 18.49 -1.47 7.99
C HIS A 107 17.64 -2.75 7.90
N GLU A 108 16.40 -2.69 8.37
CA GLU A 108 15.46 -3.80 8.36
C GLU A 108 14.11 -3.35 7.83
N LEU A 109 13.50 -4.16 6.96
CA LEU A 109 12.18 -3.88 6.41
C LEU A 109 11.09 -3.80 7.49
N THR A 110 11.26 -4.53 8.60
CA THR A 110 10.38 -4.43 9.77
C THR A 110 10.35 -3.01 10.35
N LEU A 111 11.49 -2.31 10.38
CA LEU A 111 11.56 -0.93 10.88
C LEU A 111 10.82 0.03 9.94
N TYR A 112 10.99 -0.15 8.63
CA TYR A 112 10.22 0.60 7.62
C TYR A 112 8.72 0.39 7.81
N PHE A 113 8.25 -0.84 7.95
CA PHE A 113 6.84 -1.13 8.18
C PHE A 113 6.31 -0.58 9.51
N ASN A 114 7.10 -0.61 10.58
CA ASN A 114 6.73 0.01 11.85
C ASN A 114 6.59 1.54 11.72
N GLN A 115 7.45 2.17 10.93
CA GLN A 115 7.35 3.60 10.63
C GLN A 115 6.06 3.90 9.83
N LEU A 116 5.76 3.11 8.79
CA LEU A 116 4.52 3.27 8.02
C LEU A 116 3.27 3.09 8.90
N ILE A 117 3.24 2.07 9.76
CA ILE A 117 2.13 1.87 10.71
C ILE A 117 1.96 3.10 11.61
N SER A 118 3.06 3.67 12.11
CA SER A 118 3.02 4.87 12.93
C SER A 118 2.42 6.07 12.18
N ILE A 119 2.84 6.31 10.93
CA ILE A 119 2.30 7.37 10.08
C ILE A 119 0.81 7.15 9.81
N LEU A 120 0.39 5.93 9.47
CA LEU A 120 -1.01 5.62 9.20
C LEU A 120 -1.91 5.82 10.43
N ARG A 121 -1.42 5.47 11.63
CA ARG A 121 -2.17 5.70 12.88
C ARG A 121 -2.28 7.19 13.21
N LEU A 122 -1.21 7.95 13.03
CA LEU A 122 -1.22 9.41 13.24
C LEU A 122 -2.25 10.10 12.34
N ASN A 123 -2.49 9.57 11.15
CA ASN A 123 -3.49 10.07 10.19
C ASN A 123 -4.87 9.39 10.35
N HIS A 124 -5.11 8.61 11.42
CA HIS A 124 -6.36 7.88 11.66
C HIS A 124 -6.77 6.87 10.56
N LEU A 125 -5.81 6.44 9.74
CA LEU A 125 -6.02 5.48 8.65
C LEU A 125 -5.96 4.02 9.14
N LEU A 126 -5.31 3.80 10.27
CA LEU A 126 -5.33 2.55 11.04
C LEU A 126 -5.80 2.82 12.48
N PRO A 127 -6.55 1.89 13.09
CA PRO A 127 -6.93 2.04 14.49
C PRO A 127 -5.71 2.03 15.41
N PRO A 128 -5.78 2.73 16.55
CA PRO A 128 -4.77 2.66 17.60
C PRO A 128 -4.69 1.24 18.20
N LEU A 129 -3.59 0.97 18.92
CA LEU A 129 -3.44 -0.28 19.68
C LEU A 129 -4.47 -0.41 20.80
#